data_AF-A0A4Y2KQS7-F1
#
_entry.id   AF-A0A4Y2KQS7-F1
#
_cell.length_a   1.000
_cell.length_b   1.000
_cell.length_c   1.000
_cell.angle_alpha   90.00
_cell.angle_beta   90.00
_cell.angle_gamma   90.00
#
_symmetry.space_group_name_H-M   'P 1'
#
loop_
_entity.id
_entity.type
_entity.pdbx_description
1 polymer ?
#
loop_
_entity_poly.entity_id
_entity_poly.type
_entity_poly.pdbx_seq_one_letter_code
_entity_poly.pdbx_strand_id
1 'polypeptide(L)'
;MASKPDPPTQASMAKALNVSQQVVSYQLKHTLNKKPKCHHLNERSVLIRRQRSCPLCKLLSKDRWRKFITTDEAWIYLSDTNAKSKV
;
A
#
# COMPACT_ATOMS: atom_id res chain seq x y z
N MET A 1 -24.66 8.87 -0.72
CA MET A 1 -23.34 8.19 -0.70
C MET A 1 -23.34 7.25 0.49
N ALA A 2 -23.52 5.94 0.29
CA ALA A 2 -23.43 5.00 1.41
C ALA A 2 -21.96 4.89 1.82
N SER A 3 -21.61 5.36 3.03
CA SER A 3 -20.31 5.05 3.62
C SER A 3 -20.17 3.53 3.65
N LYS A 4 -19.02 3.00 3.21
CA LYS A 4 -18.72 1.59 3.44
C LYS A 4 -18.75 1.37 4.95
N PRO A 5 -19.34 0.26 5.45
CA PRO A 5 -19.29 -0.03 6.86
C PRO A 5 -17.82 -0.11 7.28
N ASP A 6 -17.51 0.48 8.43
CA ASP A 6 -16.18 0.39 9.03
C ASP A 6 -15.76 -1.08 9.12
N PRO A 7 -14.45 -1.38 9.01
CA PRO A 7 -13.97 -2.74 9.19
C PRO A 7 -14.46 -3.28 10.54
N PRO A 8 -14.89 -4.56 10.58
CA PRO A 8 -15.52 -5.11 11.77
C PRO A 8 -14.55 -5.09 12.95
N THR A 9 -15.06 -4.71 14.13
CA THR A 9 -14.28 -4.78 15.37
C THR A 9 -13.98 -6.23 15.72
N GLN A 10 -12.89 -6.48 16.46
CA GLN A 10 -12.55 -7.84 16.90
C GLN A 10 -13.67 -8.49 17.71
N ALA A 11 -14.44 -7.71 18.49
CA ALA A 11 -15.59 -8.20 19.24
C ALA A 11 -16.76 -8.62 18.31
N SER A 12 -17.02 -7.83 17.26
CA SER A 12 -18.01 -8.19 16.23
C SER A 12 -17.61 -9.48 15.51
N MET A 13 -16.33 -9.62 15.14
CA MET A 13 -15.80 -10.84 14.53
C MET A 13 -15.88 -12.04 15.48
N ALA A 14 -15.51 -11.87 16.75
CA ALA A 14 -15.58 -12.91 17.76
C ALA A 14 -17.01 -13.42 17.94
N LYS A 15 -18.00 -12.51 17.99
CA LYS A 15 -19.42 -12.84 18.05
C LYS A 15 -19.90 -13.56 16.79
N ALA A 16 -19.48 -13.12 15.60
CA ALA A 16 -19.86 -13.76 14.34
C ALA A 16 -19.25 -15.16 14.15
N LEU A 17 -18.05 -15.37 14.68
CA LEU A 17 -17.28 -16.61 14.56
C LEU A 17 -17.46 -17.55 15.77
N ASN A 18 -18.26 -17.16 16.78
CA ASN A 18 -18.44 -17.90 18.04
C ASN A 18 -17.11 -18.29 18.72
N VAL A 19 -16.12 -17.39 18.68
CA VAL A 19 -14.82 -17.57 19.34
C VAL A 19 -14.55 -16.45 20.32
N SER A 20 -13.55 -16.61 21.19
CA SER A 20 -13.12 -15.51 22.05
C SER A 20 -12.41 -14.41 21.24
N GLN A 21 -12.53 -13.16 21.70
CA GLN A 21 -11.82 -12.03 21.10
C GLN A 21 -10.29 -12.23 21.12
N GLN A 22 -9.76 -12.98 22.08
CA GLN A 22 -8.33 -13.30 22.19
C GLN A 22 -7.85 -14.16 21.02
N VAL A 23 -8.65 -15.16 20.60
CA VAL A 23 -8.34 -15.99 19.43
C VAL A 23 -8.30 -15.14 18.16
N VAL A 24 -9.27 -14.22 18.00
CA VAL A 24 -9.28 -13.28 16.86
C VAL A 24 -8.06 -12.37 16.86
N SER A 25 -7.68 -11.82 18.02
CA SER A 25 -6.51 -10.95 18.17
C SER A 25 -5.20 -11.69 17.84
N TYR A 26 -5.06 -12.93 18.33
CA TYR A 26 -3.92 -13.78 18.02
C TYR A 26 -3.82 -14.05 16.51
N GLN A 27 -4.91 -14.52 15.89
CA GLN A 27 -4.94 -14.81 14.46
C GLN A 27 -4.64 -13.58 13.61
N LEU A 28 -5.20 -12.41 13.95
CA LEU A 28 -4.91 -11.16 13.24
C LEU A 28 -3.43 -10.77 13.34
N LYS A 29 -2.80 -10.92 14.52
CA LYS A 29 -1.37 -10.60 14.69
C LYS A 29 -0.45 -11.53 13.89
N HIS A 30 -0.81 -12.81 13.77
CA HIS A 30 0.01 -13.82 13.09
C HIS A 30 -0.27 -13.93 11.59
N THR A 31 -1.46 -13.55 11.13
CA THR A 31 -1.86 -13.63 9.71
C THR A 31 -1.67 -12.31 8.99
N LEU A 32 -1.97 -11.18 9.65
CA LEU A 32 -1.79 -9.85 9.07
C LEU A 32 -0.41 -9.33 9.42
N ASN A 33 0.53 -9.49 8.49
CA ASN A 33 1.80 -8.77 8.54
C ASN A 33 1.57 -7.25 8.55
N LYS A 34 2.60 -6.50 9.01
CA LYS A 34 2.64 -5.03 9.15
C LYS A 34 1.64 -4.33 8.23
N LYS A 35 0.77 -3.49 8.82
CA LYS A 35 -0.17 -2.68 8.04
C LYS A 35 0.57 -2.01 6.88
N PRO A 36 0.16 -2.23 5.62
CA PRO A 36 0.79 -1.53 4.52
C PRO A 36 0.59 -0.03 4.76
N LYS A 37 1.69 0.73 4.74
CA LYS A 37 1.63 2.19 4.78
C LYS A 37 1.03 2.65 3.46
N CYS A 38 -0.28 2.86 3.46
CA CYS A 38 -0.98 3.43 2.33
C CYS A 38 -1.13 4.94 2.56
N HIS A 39 -0.82 5.74 1.54
CA HIS A 39 -1.19 7.14 1.57
C HIS A 39 -2.71 7.24 1.42
N HIS A 40 -3.37 7.96 2.34
CA HIS A 40 -4.80 8.20 2.23
C HIS A 40 -5.05 9.06 0.98
N LEU A 41 -5.72 8.48 -0.01
CA LEU A 41 -6.04 9.16 -1.26
C LEU A 41 -7.35 9.93 -1.11
N ASN A 42 -7.33 11.22 -1.44
CA ASN A 42 -8.55 11.98 -1.60
C ASN A 42 -9.32 11.52 -2.86
N GLU A 43 -10.63 11.74 -2.90
CA GLU A 43 -11.48 11.30 -4.02
C GLU A 43 -11.00 11.84 -5.37
N ARG A 44 -10.59 13.12 -5.41
CA ARG A 44 -10.06 13.76 -6.61
C ARG A 44 -8.84 13.02 -7.16
N SER A 45 -7.91 12.59 -6.30
CA SER A 45 -6.69 11.87 -6.69
C SER A 45 -7.02 10.47 -7.21
N VAL A 46 -8.04 9.80 -6.66
CA VAL A 46 -8.55 8.52 -7.17
C VAL A 46 -9.11 8.71 -8.58
N LEU A 47 -9.92 9.74 -8.80
CA LEU A 47 -10.48 10.05 -10.12
C LEU A 47 -9.38 10.36 -11.15
N ILE A 48 -8.39 11.18 -10.79
CA ILE A 48 -7.26 11.50 -11.67
C ILE A 48 -6.48 10.24 -12.03
N ARG A 49 -6.17 9.38 -11.05
CA ARG A 49 -5.46 8.11 -11.29
C ARG A 49 -6.24 7.19 -12.22
N ARG A 50 -7.55 7.05 -11.99
CA ARG A 50 -8.45 6.26 -12.85
C ARG A 50 -8.46 6.79 -14.28
N GLN A 51 -8.60 8.11 -14.46
CA GLN A 51 -8.65 8.76 -15.77
C GLN A 51 -7.33 8.58 -16.56
N ARG A 52 -6.18 8.67 -15.89
CA ARG A 52 -4.86 8.57 -16.53
C ARG A 52 -4.41 7.13 -16.80
N SER A 53 -4.90 6.16 -16.02
CA SER A 53 -4.45 4.77 -16.09
C SER A 53 -4.70 4.08 -17.44
N CYS A 54 -5.93 4.17 -17.96
CA CYS A 54 -6.31 3.48 -19.18
C CYS A 54 -5.58 4.00 -20.44
N PRO A 55 -5.47 5.32 -20.67
CA PRO A 55 -4.67 5.86 -21.77
C PRO A 55 -3.20 5.45 -21.69
N LEU A 56 -2.60 5.48 -20.49
CA LEU A 56 -1.21 5.08 -20.28
C LEU A 56 -1.00 3.60 -20.61
N CYS A 57 -1.88 2.71 -20.14
CA CYS A 57 -1.80 1.28 -20.44
C CYS A 57 -1.93 1.02 -21.95
N LYS A 58 -2.82 1.76 -22.64
CA LYS A 58 -2.94 1.69 -24.10
C LYS A 58 -1.66 2.17 -24.78
N LEU A 59 -1.07 3.28 -24.34
CA LEU A 59 0.17 3.84 -24.89
C LEU A 59 1.33 2.84 -24.79
N LEU A 60 1.49 2.22 -23.62
CA LEU A 60 2.58 1.27 -23.32
C LEU A 60 2.35 -0.14 -23.88
N SER A 61 1.19 -0.43 -24.48
CA SER A 61 0.85 -1.76 -24.98
C SER A 61 1.82 -2.29 -26.05
N LYS A 62 1.88 -3.64 -26.15
CA LYS A 62 2.81 -4.40 -27.02
C LYS A 62 4.26 -4.11 -26.64
N ASP A 63 5.14 -3.90 -27.61
CA ASP A 63 6.55 -3.57 -27.39
C ASP A 63 6.82 -2.06 -27.31
N ARG A 64 5.78 -1.21 -27.26
CA ARG A 64 5.97 0.26 -27.25
C ARG A 64 6.59 0.77 -25.96
N TRP A 65 6.41 0.07 -24.84
CA TRP A 65 7.07 0.40 -23.57
C TRP A 65 8.61 0.41 -23.67
N ARG A 66 9.19 -0.36 -24.61
CA ARG A 66 10.65 -0.40 -24.84
C ARG A 66 11.23 0.93 -25.30
N LYS A 67 10.39 1.85 -25.79
CA LYS A 67 10.78 3.20 -26.21
C LYS A 67 10.80 4.22 -25.06
N PHE A 68 10.34 3.82 -23.87
CA PHE A 68 10.24 4.70 -22.72
C PHE A 68 11.35 4.37 -21.71
N ILE A 69 11.95 5.41 -21.16
CA ILE A 69 12.90 5.33 -20.03
C ILE A 69 12.20 5.99 -18.84
N THR A 70 12.16 5.30 -17.71
CA THR A 70 11.64 5.84 -16.44
C THR A 70 12.80 6.05 -15.49
N THR A 71 12.81 7.21 -14.83
CA THR A 71 13.80 7.57 -13.80
C THR A 71 13.06 7.90 -12.53
N ASP A 72 13.60 7.49 -11.39
CA ASP A 72 13.10 7.86 -10.06
C ASP A 72 14.31 8.06 -9.14
N GLU A 73 14.13 8.85 -8.10
CA GLU A 73 15.18 9.17 -7.13
C GLU A 73 14.93 8.41 -5.83
N ALA A 74 15.95 7.67 -5.38
CA ALA A 74 15.91 6.98 -4.10
C ALA A 74 17.11 7.40 -3.25
N TRP A 75 16.84 7.82 -2.01
CA TRP A 75 17.87 8.04 -1.01
C TRP A 75 18.47 6.69 -0.59
N ILE A 76 19.77 6.53 -0.76
CA ILE A 76 20.52 5.38 -0.25
C ILE A 76 21.33 5.88 0.96
N TYR A 77 20.99 5.39 2.14
CA TYR A 77 21.78 5.64 3.34
C TYR A 77 22.99 4.71 3.34
N LEU A 78 24.20 5.29 3.44
CA LEU A 78 25.42 4.53 3.70
C LEU A 78 25.58 4.40 5.22
N SER A 79 25.37 3.19 5.75
CA SER A 79 25.42 2.92 7.19
C SER A 79 26.85 2.82 7.75
N ASP A 80 27.86 2.68 6.88
CA ASP A 80 29.18 2.18 7.30
C ASP A 80 30.32 3.20 7.12
N THR A 81 30.00 4.46 6.82
CA THR A 81 30.99 5.52 6.96
C THR A 81 30.93 6.01 8.40
N ASN A 82 31.83 5.50 9.25
CA ASN A 82 32.07 5.94 10.64
C ASN A 82 32.53 7.43 10.72
N ALA A 83 31.82 8.35 10.05
CA ALA A 83 32.14 9.77 9.93
C ALA A 83 33.60 10.08 9.56
N LYS A 84 34.33 9.13 8.95
CA LYS A 84 35.69 9.37 8.47
C LYS A 84 35.60 9.91 7.05
N SER A 85 35.57 11.23 6.91
CA SER A 85 36.00 11.84 5.66
C SER A 85 37.48 11.51 5.47
N LYS A 86 37.83 10.83 4.39
CA LYS A 86 39.20 10.94 3.87
C LYS A 86 39.23 12.26 3.11
N VAL A 87 39.65 13.32 3.80
CA VAL A 87 40.27 14.49 3.18
C VAL A 87 41.68 14.12 2.79
#